data_AF-A0A183CS63-F1
#
_entry.id   AF-A0A183CS63-F1
#
_cell.length_a   1.000
_cell.length_b   1.000
_cell.length_c   1.000
_cell.angle_alpha   90.00
_cell.angle_beta   90.00
_cell.angle_gamma   90.00
#
_symmetry.space_group_name_H-M   'P 1'
#
loop_
_entity.id
_entity.type
_entity.pdbx_description
1 polymer ?
#
loop_
_entity_poly.entity_id
_entity_poly.type
_entity_poly.pdbx_seq_one_letter_code
_entity_poly.pdbx_strand_id
1 'polypeptide(L)'
;QYVDEELKKYGSILENAHESAKQVTELRNRDWLDSPWDDFFRGKNPQQLLPTGIERDSLEHIVHKISQVPDGFNLHRGLLRLLKGRKEMLADNNLDWSIGESLAYGSLLMEGVHVRLSGEDVERGTFSHRHHVLHDQKIDQKIYNPLNDLTETQAEYTVCNSSLSEYAVLGFELGYSVVNPNSLVIWEAQFGDFANTAQCIIDQFISCGQAKWIRQTNLTLLLPHGYEGMGPEHSSARPGT
;
A
#
# COMPACT_ATOMS: atom_id res chain seq x y z
N GLN A 1 -29.36 -4.39 -48.43
CA GLN A 1 -29.51 -5.85 -48.26
C GLN A 1 -28.65 -6.39 -47.13
N TYR A 2 -27.31 -6.49 -47.25
CA TYR A 2 -26.45 -6.96 -46.13
C TYR A 2 -26.61 -6.14 -44.84
N VAL A 3 -26.65 -4.80 -44.96
CA VAL A 3 -26.87 -3.90 -43.81
C VAL A 3 -28.24 -4.13 -43.17
N ASP A 4 -29.29 -4.32 -43.97
CA ASP A 4 -30.65 -4.56 -43.46
C ASP A 4 -30.78 -5.93 -42.78
N GLU A 5 -30.04 -6.93 -43.28
CA GLU A 5 -29.96 -8.27 -42.70
C GLU A 5 -29.22 -8.26 -41.35
N GLU A 6 -28.08 -7.56 -41.25
CA GLU A 6 -27.37 -7.41 -39.97
C GLU A 6 -28.17 -6.57 -38.96
N LEU A 7 -28.89 -5.52 -39.40
CA LEU A 7 -29.79 -4.76 -38.52
C LEU A 7 -30.93 -5.62 -37.98
N LYS A 8 -31.55 -6.46 -38.82
CA LYS A 8 -32.60 -7.40 -38.40
C LYS A 8 -32.06 -8.44 -37.42
N LYS A 9 -30.87 -8.97 -37.69
CA LYS A 9 -30.18 -9.93 -36.81
C LYS A 9 -29.86 -9.31 -35.46
N TYR A 10 -29.29 -8.11 -35.42
CA TYR A 10 -29.00 -7.40 -34.17
C TYR A 10 -30.28 -7.08 -33.39
N GLY A 11 -31.34 -6.64 -34.09
CA GLY A 11 -32.66 -6.43 -33.48
C GLY A 11 -33.22 -7.70 -32.85
N SER A 12 -33.10 -8.85 -33.52
CA SER A 12 -33.51 -10.14 -32.96
C SER A 12 -32.71 -10.53 -31.71
N ILE A 13 -31.41 -10.22 -31.66
CA ILE A 13 -30.58 -10.47 -30.47
C ILE A 13 -31.09 -9.65 -29.28
N LEU A 14 -31.37 -8.35 -29.48
CA LEU A 14 -31.87 -7.47 -28.43
C LEU A 14 -33.24 -7.90 -27.92
N GLU A 15 -34.15 -8.27 -28.82
CA GLU A 15 -35.50 -8.72 -28.44
C GLU A 15 -35.45 -10.03 -27.65
N ASN A 16 -34.64 -11.00 -28.10
CA ASN A 16 -34.44 -12.26 -27.38
C ASN A 16 -33.83 -12.03 -25.99
N ALA A 17 -32.87 -11.09 -25.86
CA ALA A 17 -32.29 -10.72 -24.59
C ALA A 17 -33.30 -10.04 -23.66
N HIS A 18 -34.16 -9.17 -24.20
CA HIS A 18 -35.24 -8.51 -23.44
C HIS A 18 -36.25 -9.52 -22.89
N GLU A 19 -36.72 -10.47 -23.72
CA GLU A 19 -37.63 -11.52 -23.28
C GLU A 19 -36.99 -12.43 -22.23
N SER A 20 -35.71 -12.78 -22.41
CA SER A 20 -34.96 -13.57 -21.43
C SER A 20 -34.80 -12.84 -20.09
N ALA A 21 -34.57 -11.53 -20.10
CA ALA A 21 -34.42 -10.72 -18.90
C ALA A 21 -35.71 -10.66 -18.06
N LYS A 22 -36.90 -10.75 -18.67
CA LYS A 22 -38.18 -10.81 -17.93
C LYS A 22 -38.31 -12.05 -17.04
N GLN A 23 -37.57 -13.12 -17.36
CA GLN A 23 -37.56 -14.37 -16.60
C GLN A 23 -36.54 -14.37 -15.46
N VAL A 24 -35.65 -13.37 -15.40
CA VAL A 24 -34.63 -13.24 -14.35
C VAL A 24 -35.26 -12.59 -13.12
N THR A 25 -35.47 -13.37 -12.05
CA THR A 25 -36.11 -12.90 -10.81
C THR A 25 -35.14 -12.34 -9.77
N GLU A 26 -33.84 -12.64 -9.91
CA GLU A 26 -32.80 -12.22 -8.98
C GLU A 26 -31.59 -11.67 -9.74
N LEU A 27 -31.13 -10.49 -9.35
CA LEU A 27 -29.86 -9.94 -9.80
C LEU A 27 -28.78 -10.34 -8.79
N ARG A 28 -27.77 -11.08 -9.25
CA ARG A 28 -26.57 -11.38 -8.45
C ARG A 28 -25.45 -10.46 -8.91
N ASN A 29 -25.08 -9.52 -8.07
CA ASN A 29 -23.98 -8.59 -8.38
C ASN A 29 -22.66 -9.33 -8.69
N ARG A 30 -22.45 -10.54 -8.13
CA ARG A 30 -21.30 -11.41 -8.44
C ARG A 30 -21.19 -11.78 -9.91
N ASP A 31 -22.29 -11.86 -10.65
CA ASP A 31 -22.29 -12.24 -12.08
C ASP A 31 -21.57 -11.19 -12.95
N TRP A 32 -21.38 -9.98 -12.43
CA TRP A 32 -20.75 -8.84 -13.10
C TRP A 32 -19.38 -8.49 -12.51
N LEU A 33 -18.89 -9.29 -11.56
CA LEU A 33 -17.70 -8.99 -10.79
C LEU A 33 -16.63 -10.05 -10.98
N ASP A 34 -15.58 -9.65 -11.68
CA ASP A 34 -14.30 -10.36 -11.70
C ASP A 34 -13.50 -9.93 -10.47
N SER A 35 -13.86 -10.43 -9.27
CA SER A 35 -13.10 -10.17 -8.04
C SER A 35 -12.07 -11.29 -7.82
N PRO A 36 -10.76 -10.98 -7.78
CA PRO A 36 -9.72 -11.99 -7.56
C PRO A 36 -9.66 -12.53 -6.12
N TRP A 37 -10.62 -12.19 -5.25
CA TRP A 37 -10.58 -12.41 -3.81
C TRP A 37 -11.52 -13.54 -3.32
N ASP A 38 -12.01 -14.40 -4.20
CA ASP A 38 -13.06 -15.39 -3.90
C ASP A 38 -12.78 -16.25 -2.65
N ASP A 39 -11.52 -16.62 -2.42
CA ASP A 39 -11.12 -17.47 -1.27
C ASP A 39 -10.56 -16.68 -0.09
N PHE A 40 -10.23 -15.39 -0.26
CA PHE A 40 -9.53 -14.63 0.76
C PHE A 40 -10.33 -14.45 2.05
N PHE A 41 -11.65 -14.28 1.95
CA PHE A 41 -12.54 -14.08 3.10
C PHE A 41 -13.17 -15.37 3.61
N ARG A 42 -12.99 -16.49 2.91
CA ARG A 42 -13.68 -17.74 3.24
C ARG A 42 -13.20 -18.25 4.59
N GLY A 43 -14.12 -18.46 5.52
CA GLY A 43 -13.82 -18.96 6.87
C GLY A 43 -13.17 -17.94 7.82
N LYS A 44 -13.00 -16.68 7.41
CA LYS A 44 -12.52 -15.61 8.28
C LYS A 44 -13.68 -14.93 9.00
N ASN A 45 -13.53 -14.71 10.30
CA ASN A 45 -14.47 -13.90 11.07
C ASN A 45 -13.98 -12.44 11.09
N PRO A 46 -14.70 -11.48 10.49
CA PRO A 46 -14.28 -10.07 10.47
C PRO A 46 -14.15 -9.42 11.86
N GLN A 47 -14.80 -9.98 12.87
CA GLN A 47 -14.78 -9.47 14.25
C GLN A 47 -13.65 -10.08 15.09
N GLN A 48 -12.96 -11.10 14.56
CA GLN A 48 -11.88 -11.76 15.27
C GLN A 48 -10.56 -11.01 15.04
N LEU A 49 -9.93 -10.60 16.14
CA LEU A 49 -8.55 -10.13 16.10
C LEU A 49 -7.63 -11.33 15.84
N LEU A 50 -6.84 -11.26 14.78
CA LEU A 50 -5.80 -12.25 14.49
C LEU A 50 -4.54 -11.95 15.29
N PRO A 51 -3.79 -12.96 15.75
CA PRO A 51 -2.49 -12.74 16.36
C PRO A 51 -1.51 -12.23 15.28
N THR A 52 -0.98 -11.03 15.47
CA THR A 52 -0.03 -10.37 14.55
C THR A 52 1.40 -10.32 15.11
N GLY A 53 1.65 -11.02 16.22
CA GLY A 53 2.97 -11.09 16.83
C GLY A 53 3.93 -11.92 15.98
N ILE A 54 5.20 -11.52 15.97
CA ILE A 54 6.29 -12.22 15.28
C ILE A 54 7.27 -12.81 16.29
N GLU A 55 8.01 -13.84 15.89
CA GLU A 55 9.04 -14.43 16.74
C GLU A 55 10.18 -13.43 17.01
N ARG A 56 10.77 -13.53 18.20
CA ARG A 56 11.87 -12.63 18.61
C ARG A 56 13.06 -12.71 17.66
N ASP A 57 13.39 -13.90 17.17
CA ASP A 57 14.50 -14.12 16.25
C ASP A 57 14.26 -13.41 14.91
N SER A 58 13.03 -13.46 14.38
CA SER A 58 12.66 -12.71 13.16
C SER A 58 12.74 -11.20 13.37
N LEU A 59 12.28 -10.72 14.53
CA LEU A 59 12.37 -9.32 14.92
C LEU A 59 13.83 -8.86 14.94
N GLU A 60 14.70 -9.59 15.63
CA GLU A 60 16.13 -9.25 15.73
C GLU A 60 16.83 -9.30 14.38
N HIS A 61 16.50 -10.29 13.54
CA HIS A 61 17.00 -10.41 12.17
C HIS A 61 16.65 -9.19 11.32
N ILE A 62 15.36 -8.79 11.30
CA ILE A 62 14.91 -7.62 10.53
C ILE A 62 15.63 -6.36 11.01
N VAL A 63 15.66 -6.11 12.33
CA VAL A 63 16.31 -4.91 12.88
C VAL A 63 17.80 -4.90 12.57
N HIS A 64 18.46 -6.06 12.62
CA HIS A 64 19.86 -6.17 12.25
C HIS A 64 20.09 -5.77 10.78
N LYS A 65 19.28 -6.30 9.86
CA LYS A 65 19.42 -6.02 8.42
C LYS A 65 19.16 -4.56 8.08
N ILE A 66 18.11 -3.94 8.63
CA ILE A 66 17.82 -2.50 8.43
C ILE A 66 18.80 -1.56 9.13
N SER A 67 19.72 -2.09 9.95
CA SER A 67 20.78 -1.36 10.66
C SER A 67 22.16 -1.57 10.03
N GLN A 68 22.26 -2.33 8.95
CA GLN A 68 23.51 -2.63 8.26
C GLN A 68 23.69 -1.82 6.99
N VAL A 69 24.95 -1.69 6.59
CA VAL A 69 25.37 -1.07 5.35
C VAL A 69 26.18 -2.12 4.59
N PRO A 70 25.91 -2.38 3.30
CA PRO A 70 26.63 -3.38 2.55
C PRO A 70 28.10 -2.97 2.33
N ASP A 71 28.96 -3.98 2.17
CA ASP A 71 30.39 -3.75 1.96
C ASP A 71 30.66 -2.87 0.73
N GLY A 72 31.57 -1.91 0.87
CA GLY A 72 31.90 -0.97 -0.20
C GLY A 72 30.82 0.07 -0.51
N PHE A 73 29.83 0.27 0.36
CA PHE A 73 28.82 1.31 0.22
C PHE A 73 29.19 2.57 1.02
N ASN A 74 29.28 3.72 0.35
CA ASN A 74 29.69 4.97 0.98
C ASN A 74 28.46 5.72 1.53
N LEU A 75 28.02 5.40 2.73
CA LEU A 75 26.85 6.05 3.33
C LEU A 75 27.18 7.43 3.94
N HIS A 76 26.21 8.35 3.91
CA HIS A 76 26.31 9.64 4.61
C HIS A 76 26.53 9.46 6.12
N ARG A 77 27.42 10.25 6.72
CA ARG A 77 27.82 10.11 8.13
C ARG A 77 26.65 10.21 9.12
N GLY A 78 25.67 11.06 8.82
CA GLY A 78 24.45 11.19 9.65
C GLY A 78 23.64 9.90 9.68
N LEU A 79 23.55 9.18 8.55
CA LEU A 79 22.82 7.93 8.47
C LEU A 79 23.56 6.79 9.17
N LEU A 80 24.90 6.76 9.13
CA LEU A 80 25.68 5.78 9.90
C LEU A 80 25.35 5.84 11.40
N ARG A 81 25.18 7.07 11.95
CA ARG A 81 24.77 7.26 13.34
C ARG A 81 23.35 6.76 13.60
N LEU A 82 22.42 7.03 12.68
CA LEU A 82 21.04 6.56 12.76
C LEU A 82 20.96 5.03 12.76
N LEU A 83 21.64 4.38 11.81
CA LEU A 83 21.67 2.91 11.70
C LEU A 83 22.29 2.25 12.94
N LYS A 84 23.36 2.85 13.49
CA LYS A 84 23.92 2.39 14.77
C LYS A 84 22.92 2.53 15.91
N GLY A 85 22.19 3.64 15.96
CA GLY A 85 21.14 3.90 16.96
C GLY A 85 20.01 2.87 16.93
N ARG A 86 19.59 2.41 15.74
CA ARG A 86 18.58 1.34 15.61
C ARG A 86 19.01 0.04 16.29
N LYS A 87 20.29 -0.32 16.15
CA LYS A 87 20.86 -1.51 16.80
C LYS A 87 20.92 -1.38 18.33
N GLU A 88 21.22 -0.17 18.83
CA GLU A 88 21.22 0.13 20.27
C GLU A 88 19.79 0.05 20.85
N MET A 89 18.80 0.63 20.16
CA MET A 89 17.38 0.57 20.53
C MET A 89 16.85 -0.86 20.69
N LEU A 90 17.30 -1.79 19.84
CA LEU A 90 16.95 -3.21 19.96
C LEU A 90 17.46 -3.83 21.26
N ALA A 91 18.71 -3.52 21.63
CA ALA A 91 19.33 -4.02 22.86
C ALA A 91 18.65 -3.45 24.11
N ASP A 92 18.25 -2.18 24.04
CA ASP A 92 17.56 -1.48 25.14
C ASP A 92 16.04 -1.73 25.16
N ASN A 93 15.52 -2.51 24.21
CA ASN A 93 14.09 -2.80 24.03
C ASN A 93 13.21 -1.53 23.94
N ASN A 94 13.72 -0.48 23.31
CA ASN A 94 13.08 0.82 23.18
C ASN A 94 13.01 1.21 21.69
N LEU A 95 12.12 0.54 20.97
CA LEU A 95 11.97 0.69 19.52
C LEU A 95 11.12 1.92 19.19
N ASP A 96 11.53 2.65 18.16
CA ASP A 96 10.78 3.80 17.64
C ASP A 96 9.77 3.39 16.54
N TRP A 97 9.04 4.39 16.04
CA TRP A 97 8.03 4.20 14.99
C TRP A 97 8.61 3.63 13.70
N SER A 98 9.80 4.09 13.29
CA SER A 98 10.49 3.67 12.07
C SER A 98 10.87 2.20 12.12
N ILE A 99 11.37 1.73 13.27
CA ILE A 99 11.67 0.32 13.48
C ILE A 99 10.38 -0.50 13.52
N GLY A 100 9.34 -0.03 14.21
CA GLY A 100 8.03 -0.71 14.24
C GLY A 100 7.45 -0.90 12.84
N GLU A 101 7.53 0.13 11.99
CA GLU A 101 7.15 0.07 10.59
C GLU A 101 7.98 -0.97 9.81
N SER A 102 9.31 -0.91 9.93
CA SER A 102 10.21 -1.87 9.28
C SER A 102 9.97 -3.31 9.72
N LEU A 103 9.59 -3.54 10.99
CA LEU A 103 9.23 -4.86 11.51
C LEU A 103 7.94 -5.39 10.90
N ALA A 104 6.92 -4.53 10.78
CA ALA A 104 5.67 -4.89 10.14
C ALA A 104 5.88 -5.24 8.65
N TYR A 105 6.64 -4.42 7.92
CA TYR A 105 6.92 -4.68 6.50
C TYR A 105 7.81 -5.91 6.33
N GLY A 106 8.90 -5.99 7.09
CA GLY A 106 9.87 -7.08 7.01
C GLY A 106 9.27 -8.45 7.29
N SER A 107 8.39 -8.54 8.29
CA SER A 107 7.71 -9.81 8.60
C SER A 107 6.78 -10.26 7.49
N LEU A 108 5.94 -9.35 6.95
CA LEU A 108 5.09 -9.65 5.80
C LEU A 108 5.90 -10.10 4.59
N LEU A 109 7.02 -9.44 4.30
CA LEU A 109 7.91 -9.80 3.20
C LEU A 109 8.47 -11.22 3.38
N MET A 110 8.91 -11.57 4.59
CA MET A 110 9.40 -12.91 4.92
C MET A 110 8.30 -13.99 4.83
N GLU A 111 7.04 -13.62 5.04
CA GLU A 111 5.87 -14.50 4.85
C GLU A 111 5.42 -14.61 3.38
N GLY A 112 6.08 -13.91 2.45
CA GLY A 112 5.74 -13.92 1.04
C GLY A 112 4.62 -12.94 0.66
N VAL A 113 4.28 -12.00 1.54
CA VAL A 113 3.32 -10.92 1.27
C VAL A 113 4.05 -9.73 0.70
N HIS A 114 3.69 -9.33 -0.52
CA HIS A 114 4.28 -8.16 -1.17
C HIS A 114 3.91 -6.88 -0.43
N VAL A 115 4.88 -5.99 -0.19
CA VAL A 115 4.63 -4.68 0.41
C VAL A 115 4.97 -3.59 -0.59
N ARG A 116 4.01 -2.70 -0.84
CA ARG A 116 4.14 -1.53 -1.71
C ARG A 116 3.91 -0.26 -0.91
N LEU A 117 4.87 0.66 -0.93
CA LEU A 117 4.78 1.99 -0.34
C LEU A 117 5.02 3.05 -1.42
N SER A 118 4.08 3.95 -1.60
CA SER A 118 4.18 5.04 -2.56
C SER A 118 3.79 6.38 -1.94
N GLY A 119 4.34 7.45 -2.48
CA GLY A 119 4.07 8.81 -2.04
C GLY A 119 5.28 9.69 -2.24
N GLU A 120 5.18 10.95 -1.85
CA GLU A 120 6.25 11.92 -2.03
C GLU A 120 7.35 11.72 -0.98
N ASP A 121 8.59 11.55 -1.42
CA ASP A 121 9.78 11.36 -0.56
C ASP A 121 9.70 10.17 0.42
N VAL A 122 8.82 9.20 0.17
CA VAL A 122 8.57 8.06 1.08
C VAL A 122 9.79 7.19 1.33
N GLU A 123 10.73 7.10 0.39
CA GLU A 123 11.96 6.31 0.53
C GLU A 123 12.81 6.77 1.73
N ARG A 124 12.93 8.09 1.90
CA ARG A 124 13.59 8.73 3.05
C ARG A 124 12.59 8.93 4.20
N GLY A 125 11.34 9.18 3.85
CA GLY A 125 10.30 9.74 4.70
C GLY A 125 10.42 11.26 4.77
N THR A 126 9.28 11.96 4.73
CA THR A 126 9.17 13.43 4.85
C THR A 126 9.92 13.95 6.07
N PHE A 127 9.76 13.27 7.22
CA PHE A 127 10.41 13.62 8.48
C PHE A 127 11.81 13.00 8.66
N SER A 128 12.41 12.47 7.58
CA SER A 128 13.73 11.81 7.61
C SER A 128 13.84 10.71 8.68
N HIS A 129 12.76 9.96 8.89
CA HIS A 129 12.68 8.93 9.91
C HIS A 129 12.87 7.52 9.32
N ARG A 130 12.55 7.32 8.04
CA ARG A 130 12.37 5.99 7.45
C ARG A 130 13.64 5.41 6.84
N HIS A 131 14.27 6.13 5.90
CA HIS A 131 15.51 5.69 5.24
C HIS A 131 15.49 4.23 4.76
N HIS A 132 14.44 3.81 4.07
CA HIS A 132 14.36 2.46 3.50
C HIS A 132 15.23 2.31 2.26
N VAL A 133 15.50 3.41 1.55
CA VAL A 133 16.48 3.44 0.46
C VAL A 133 17.69 4.25 0.90
N LEU A 134 18.85 3.59 0.89
CA LEU A 134 20.14 4.21 1.14
C LEU A 134 20.77 4.59 -0.19
N HIS A 135 21.41 5.76 -0.26
CA HIS A 135 22.11 6.25 -1.45
C HIS A 135 23.62 6.34 -1.19
N ASP A 136 24.43 5.81 -2.11
CA ASP A 136 25.89 5.91 -2.05
C ASP A 136 26.33 7.36 -2.35
N GLN A 137 27.17 7.92 -1.50
CA GLN A 137 27.61 9.31 -1.61
C GLN A 137 28.68 9.54 -2.68
N LYS A 138 29.31 8.48 -3.20
CA LYS A 138 30.38 8.58 -4.19
C LYS A 138 29.98 8.07 -5.57
N ILE A 139 29.05 7.12 -5.62
CA ILE A 139 28.59 6.50 -6.86
C ILE A 139 27.15 6.94 -7.09
N ASP A 140 26.95 7.74 -8.14
CA ASP A 140 25.62 8.23 -8.49
C ASP A 140 24.66 7.07 -8.80
N GLN A 141 23.38 7.25 -8.44
CA GLN A 141 22.28 6.28 -8.59
C GLN A 141 22.47 4.91 -7.93
N LYS A 142 23.58 4.66 -7.23
CA LYS A 142 23.77 3.42 -6.48
C LYS A 142 22.94 3.47 -5.20
N ILE A 143 21.90 2.65 -5.18
CA ILE A 143 20.98 2.51 -4.04
C ILE A 143 21.10 1.14 -3.38
N TYR A 144 20.71 1.07 -2.11
CA TYR A 144 20.53 -0.18 -1.38
C TYR A 144 19.26 -0.11 -0.53
N ASN A 145 18.43 -1.14 -0.62
CA ASN A 145 17.21 -1.27 0.17
C ASN A 145 17.33 -2.49 1.10
N PRO A 146 17.56 -2.30 2.41
CA PRO A 146 17.75 -3.40 3.34
C PRO A 146 16.55 -4.34 3.45
N LEU A 147 15.33 -3.83 3.23
CA LEU A 147 14.10 -4.63 3.30
C LEU A 147 13.94 -5.57 2.11
N ASN A 148 14.69 -5.37 1.01
CA ASN A 148 14.77 -6.31 -0.13
C ASN A 148 15.89 -7.35 0.02
N ASP A 149 16.57 -7.38 1.16
CA ASP A 149 17.72 -8.26 1.41
C ASP A 149 17.53 -9.07 2.70
N LEU A 150 16.32 -9.22 3.25
CA LEU A 150 16.09 -9.96 4.50
C LEU A 150 16.35 -11.47 4.35
N THR A 151 15.81 -12.10 3.30
CA THR A 151 15.98 -13.54 3.00
C THR A 151 15.99 -13.79 1.50
N GLU A 152 16.43 -14.97 1.04
CA GLU A 152 16.44 -15.29 -0.40
C GLU A 152 15.04 -15.55 -0.98
N THR A 153 14.07 -15.94 -0.14
CA THR A 153 12.72 -16.36 -0.54
C THR A 153 11.63 -15.34 -0.23
N GLN A 154 11.99 -14.18 0.30
CA GLN A 154 11.01 -13.15 0.64
C GLN A 154 10.25 -12.64 -0.59
N ALA A 155 9.10 -12.04 -0.35
CA ALA A 155 8.45 -11.19 -1.34
C ALA A 155 9.24 -9.89 -1.58
N GLU A 156 8.97 -9.28 -2.73
CA GLU A 156 9.53 -7.98 -3.08
C GLU A 156 8.92 -6.86 -2.22
N TYR A 157 9.77 -5.93 -1.78
CA TYR A 157 9.37 -4.65 -1.23
C TYR A 157 9.53 -3.56 -2.30
N THR A 158 8.41 -2.96 -2.71
CA THR A 158 8.41 -1.86 -3.67
C THR A 158 8.14 -0.55 -2.94
N VAL A 159 9.17 0.26 -2.77
CA VAL A 159 9.05 1.64 -2.30
C VAL A 159 9.29 2.60 -3.47
N CYS A 160 8.42 3.59 -3.63
CA CYS A 160 8.47 4.49 -4.78
C CYS A 160 8.21 5.93 -4.36
N ASN A 161 9.21 6.79 -4.52
CA ASN A 161 8.96 8.24 -4.55
C ASN A 161 8.08 8.57 -5.75
N SER A 162 6.87 9.04 -5.49
CA SER A 162 5.93 9.44 -6.53
C SER A 162 6.28 10.82 -7.11
N SER A 163 5.68 11.14 -8.25
CA SER A 163 5.57 12.53 -8.69
C SER A 163 4.75 13.36 -7.69
N LEU A 164 4.87 14.69 -7.77
CA LEU A 164 4.09 15.63 -6.97
C LEU A 164 2.60 15.65 -7.41
N SER A 165 1.84 14.60 -7.08
CA SER A 165 0.46 14.41 -7.50
C SER A 165 -0.27 13.40 -6.64
N GLU A 166 -1.20 13.83 -5.80
CA GLU A 166 -1.94 12.93 -4.92
C GLU A 166 -3.09 12.25 -5.68
N TYR A 167 -3.86 13.00 -6.48
CA TYR A 167 -5.05 12.47 -7.17
C TYR A 167 -4.72 11.28 -8.07
N ALA A 168 -3.71 11.42 -8.92
CA ALA A 168 -3.35 10.38 -9.88
C ALA A 168 -2.65 9.20 -9.20
N VAL A 169 -1.74 9.46 -8.25
CA VAL A 169 -1.00 8.42 -7.53
C VAL A 169 -1.95 7.63 -6.63
N LEU A 170 -2.81 8.27 -5.85
CA LEU A 170 -3.77 7.56 -5.01
C LEU A 170 -4.74 6.71 -5.85
N GLY A 171 -5.18 7.22 -7.00
CA GLY A 171 -5.98 6.45 -7.95
C GLY A 171 -5.25 5.23 -8.52
N PHE A 172 -3.95 5.37 -8.80
CA PHE A 172 -3.10 4.26 -9.24
C PHE A 172 -2.96 3.19 -8.14
N GLU A 173 -2.64 3.60 -6.91
CA GLU A 173 -2.48 2.68 -5.79
C GLU A 173 -3.78 1.97 -5.42
N LEU A 174 -4.92 2.66 -5.52
CA LEU A 174 -6.22 2.02 -5.43
C LEU A 174 -6.36 0.91 -6.49
N GLY A 175 -6.07 1.21 -7.75
CA GLY A 175 -6.10 0.21 -8.83
C GLY A 175 -5.18 -0.98 -8.55
N TYR A 176 -4.00 -0.75 -7.97
CA TYR A 176 -3.08 -1.82 -7.57
C TYR A 176 -3.66 -2.67 -6.43
N SER A 177 -4.24 -2.02 -5.42
CA SER A 177 -4.75 -2.65 -4.19
C SER A 177 -5.94 -3.58 -4.38
N VAL A 178 -6.72 -3.41 -5.45
CA VAL A 178 -7.91 -4.26 -5.68
C VAL A 178 -7.58 -5.61 -6.34
N VAL A 179 -6.35 -5.77 -6.86
CA VAL A 179 -5.99 -6.94 -7.69
C VAL A 179 -5.46 -8.11 -6.86
N ASN A 180 -4.49 -7.87 -5.97
CA ASN A 180 -3.88 -8.94 -5.19
C ASN A 180 -4.30 -8.85 -3.72
N PRO A 181 -5.07 -9.82 -3.18
CA PRO A 181 -5.40 -9.86 -1.76
C PRO A 181 -4.19 -10.09 -0.84
N ASN A 182 -3.12 -10.71 -1.36
CA ASN A 182 -1.91 -11.05 -0.62
C ASN A 182 -0.81 -10.00 -0.83
N SER A 183 -1.18 -8.74 -0.67
CA SER A 183 -0.24 -7.62 -0.62
C SER A 183 -0.66 -6.62 0.47
N LEU A 184 0.28 -5.78 0.87
CA LEU A 184 0.04 -4.56 1.62
C LEU A 184 0.36 -3.39 0.69
N VAL A 185 -0.65 -2.61 0.33
CA VAL A 185 -0.50 -1.43 -0.53
C VAL A 185 -0.72 -0.19 0.31
N ILE A 186 0.26 0.71 0.30
CA ILE A 186 0.28 1.90 1.14
C ILE A 186 0.52 3.12 0.27
N TRP A 187 -0.30 4.14 0.51
CA TRP A 187 -0.09 5.48 0.01
C TRP A 187 0.14 6.43 1.20
N GLU A 188 1.25 7.18 1.17
CA GLU A 188 1.59 8.18 2.19
C GLU A 188 1.50 9.59 1.60
N ALA A 189 0.68 10.43 2.22
CA ALA A 189 0.69 11.86 1.96
C ALA A 189 1.91 12.49 2.66
N GLN A 190 2.53 13.51 2.04
CA GLN A 190 3.65 14.23 2.68
C GLN A 190 3.21 14.85 4.02
N PHE A 191 2.03 15.46 4.04
CA PHE A 191 1.25 15.82 5.23
C PHE A 191 -0.22 15.44 4.97
N GLY A 192 -0.95 15.03 6.01
CA GLY A 192 -2.33 14.57 5.87
C GLY A 192 -3.27 15.64 5.31
N ASP A 193 -2.93 16.92 5.48
CA ASP A 193 -3.67 18.07 4.96
C ASP A 193 -3.85 18.03 3.43
N PHE A 194 -2.88 17.46 2.69
CA PHE A 194 -2.87 17.40 1.22
C PHE A 194 -3.73 16.27 0.64
N ALA A 195 -4.24 15.33 1.44
CA ALA A 195 -5.08 14.24 0.94
C ALA A 195 -6.40 14.75 0.30
N ASN A 196 -6.80 16.00 0.60
CA ASN A 196 -7.98 16.63 0.02
C ASN A 196 -7.89 16.84 -1.50
N THR A 197 -6.68 16.92 -2.09
CA THR A 197 -6.54 17.04 -3.55
C THR A 197 -6.95 15.74 -4.26
N ALA A 198 -6.94 14.61 -3.54
CA ALA A 198 -7.40 13.31 -4.00
C ALA A 198 -8.82 12.94 -3.48
N GLN A 199 -9.61 13.91 -3.01
CA GLN A 199 -10.91 13.67 -2.38
C GLN A 199 -11.86 12.85 -3.25
N CYS A 200 -11.88 13.06 -4.58
CA CYS A 200 -12.75 12.25 -5.44
C CYS A 200 -12.40 10.75 -5.40
N ILE A 201 -11.12 10.40 -5.24
CA ILE A 201 -10.71 9.00 -5.10
C ILE A 201 -11.22 8.43 -3.78
N ILE A 202 -11.09 9.20 -2.69
CA ILE A 202 -11.57 8.82 -1.36
C ILE A 202 -13.10 8.65 -1.37
N ASP A 203 -13.84 9.62 -1.87
CA ASP A 203 -15.30 9.67 -1.82
C ASP A 203 -15.96 8.70 -2.79
N GLN A 204 -15.44 8.58 -4.01
CA GLN A 204 -16.10 7.80 -5.04
C GLN A 204 -15.62 6.36 -5.10
N PHE A 205 -14.46 6.03 -4.50
CA PHE A 205 -13.90 4.70 -4.58
C PHE A 205 -13.52 4.10 -3.23
N ILE A 206 -12.66 4.74 -2.44
CA ILE A 206 -12.16 4.12 -1.20
C ILE A 206 -13.28 3.92 -0.19
N SER A 207 -14.08 4.95 0.06
CA SER A 207 -15.15 4.91 1.09
C SER A 207 -16.37 4.06 0.68
N CYS A 208 -16.71 4.03 -0.61
CA CYS A 208 -17.96 3.42 -1.08
C CYS A 208 -17.79 2.30 -2.11
N GLY A 209 -16.57 1.95 -2.52
CA GLY A 209 -16.30 1.00 -3.60
C GLY A 209 -16.83 -0.40 -3.31
N GLN A 210 -16.73 -0.86 -2.05
CA GLN A 210 -17.32 -2.12 -1.62
C GLN A 210 -18.87 -2.09 -1.68
N ALA A 211 -19.50 -0.98 -1.28
CA ALA A 211 -20.96 -0.89 -1.28
C ALA A 211 -21.54 -0.77 -2.69
N LYS A 212 -20.90 0.04 -3.56
CA LYS A 212 -21.36 0.29 -4.92
C LYS A 212 -21.04 -0.86 -5.87
N TRP A 213 -19.85 -1.45 -5.74
CA TRP A 213 -19.32 -2.38 -6.72
C TRP A 213 -18.77 -3.67 -6.11
N ILE A 214 -18.92 -3.91 -4.81
CA ILE A 214 -18.40 -5.11 -4.12
C ILE A 214 -16.89 -5.29 -4.45
N ARG A 215 -16.18 -4.18 -4.57
CA ARG A 215 -14.72 -4.14 -4.76
C ARG A 215 -14.05 -3.94 -3.41
N GLN A 216 -13.31 -4.95 -2.97
CA GLN A 216 -12.45 -4.84 -1.80
C GLN A 216 -11.11 -4.22 -2.19
N THR A 217 -10.50 -3.52 -1.25
CA THR A 217 -9.17 -2.93 -1.35
C THR A 217 -8.43 -3.16 -0.03
N ASN A 218 -7.14 -3.45 -0.10
CA ASN A 218 -6.21 -3.48 1.04
C ASN A 218 -5.37 -2.19 1.16
N LEU A 219 -5.80 -1.11 0.49
CA LEU A 219 -5.10 0.17 0.51
C LEU A 219 -5.08 0.78 1.91
N THR A 220 -3.89 1.12 2.38
CA THR A 220 -3.66 1.85 3.63
C THR A 220 -3.27 3.29 3.31
N LEU A 221 -3.94 4.25 3.95
CA LEU A 221 -3.62 5.67 3.84
C LEU A 221 -2.81 6.11 5.06
N LEU A 222 -1.56 6.51 4.86
CA LEU A 222 -0.74 7.17 5.88
C LEU A 222 -0.90 8.68 5.74
N LEU A 223 -1.59 9.28 6.70
CA LEU A 223 -1.90 10.71 6.72
C LEU A 223 -1.26 11.34 7.97
N PRO A 224 -0.04 11.89 7.87
CA PRO A 224 0.60 12.56 8.99
C PRO A 224 -0.30 13.64 9.58
N HIS A 225 -0.46 13.63 10.91
CA HIS A 225 -1.41 14.47 11.64
C HIS A 225 -0.79 14.90 12.97
N GLY A 226 -0.91 16.19 13.33
CA GLY A 226 -0.43 16.70 14.61
C GLY A 226 -0.44 18.23 14.70
N TYR A 227 -1.00 18.77 15.79
CA TYR A 227 -1.04 20.22 16.03
C TYR A 227 0.23 20.72 16.71
N GLU A 228 1.32 20.83 15.94
CA GLU A 228 2.66 21.20 16.45
C GLU A 228 3.03 22.67 16.19
N GLY A 229 2.07 23.50 15.76
CA GLY A 229 2.31 24.92 15.48
C GLY A 229 2.90 25.23 14.10
N MET A 230 2.90 24.25 13.18
CA MET A 230 3.40 24.37 11.81
C MET A 230 2.44 25.08 10.84
N GLY A 231 1.32 25.58 11.35
CA GLY A 231 0.29 26.30 10.58
C GLY A 231 -0.81 25.39 10.03
N PRO A 232 -1.82 25.97 9.36
CA PRO A 232 -3.07 25.30 9.01
C PRO A 232 -2.95 24.19 7.96
N GLU A 233 -1.87 24.17 7.17
CA GLU A 233 -1.65 23.19 6.09
C GLU A 233 -0.68 22.06 6.47
N HIS A 234 -0.30 21.97 7.75
CA HIS A 234 0.63 20.96 8.27
C HIS A 234 0.20 20.46 9.64
N SER A 235 -1.11 20.43 9.91
CA SER A 235 -1.64 20.12 11.24
C SER A 235 -2.68 19.02 11.24
N SER A 236 -3.48 18.89 10.18
CA SER A 236 -4.70 18.10 10.22
C SER A 236 -4.98 17.29 8.96
N ALA A 237 -4.88 15.97 9.12
CA ALA A 237 -5.51 14.99 8.23
C ALA A 237 -7.06 14.99 8.21
N ARG A 238 -7.73 15.92 8.91
CA ARG A 238 -9.20 16.07 8.95
C ARG A 238 -9.97 14.81 9.40
N PRO A 239 -9.65 14.19 10.55
CA PRO A 239 -10.29 12.95 11.00
C PRO A 239 -11.79 13.09 11.37
N GLY A 240 -12.30 14.31 11.50
CA GLY A 240 -13.68 14.59 11.91
C GLY A 240 -14.64 14.97 10.77
N THR A 241 -14.17 14.96 9.52
CA THR A 241 -15.00 15.13 8.31
C THR A 241 -15.23 13.79 7.66
#